data_AF-A0A968HLF8-F1
#
_entry.id   AF-A0A968HLF8-F1
#
_cell.length_a   1.000
_cell.length_b   1.000
_cell.length_c   1.000
_cell.angle_alpha   90.00
_cell.angle_beta   90.00
_cell.angle_gamma   90.00
#
_symmetry.space_group_name_H-M   'P 1'
#
loop_
_entity.id
_entity.type
_entity.pdbx_description
1 polymer ?
#
loop_
_entity_poly.entity_id
_entity_poly.type
_entity_poly.pdbx_seq_one_letter_code
_entity_poly.pdbx_strand_id
1 'polypeptide(L)'
;MVGWMRRVTQVLIDVFPDRMINIHPSLLPSFPGIRAVEQALAHTVKISGCTVHLVRLEVDSGPILIQAAVPVYPEDTAASLHARIQAQEHQIIVQAITEIGQN
;
A
#
# COMPACT_ATOMS: atom_id res chain seq x y z
N MET A 1 -8.87 -2.54 2.93
CA MET A 1 -8.73 -1.34 3.78
C MET A 1 -8.08 -0.27 2.94
N VAL A 2 -8.70 0.91 2.85
CA VAL A 2 -8.23 2.04 2.04
C VAL A 2 -8.26 3.27 2.95
N GLY A 3 -7.09 3.87 3.22
CA GLY A 3 -7.01 5.03 4.12
C GLY A 3 -7.34 4.73 5.59
N TRP A 4 -7.15 3.49 6.05
CA TRP A 4 -7.43 3.10 7.44
C TRP A 4 -6.28 3.49 8.39
N MET A 5 -6.48 4.53 9.18
CA MET A 5 -5.43 5.15 10.01
C MET A 5 -5.34 4.59 11.44
N ARG A 6 -5.73 3.33 11.66
CA ARG A 6 -5.67 2.67 12.98
C ARG A 6 -5.02 1.30 12.86
N ARG A 7 -4.34 0.84 13.92
CA ARG A 7 -3.82 -0.53 13.94
C ARG A 7 -4.96 -1.53 13.97
N VAL A 8 -4.85 -2.55 13.12
CA VAL A 8 -5.71 -3.74 13.19
C VAL A 8 -5.26 -4.58 14.39
N THR A 9 -6.22 -5.12 15.14
CA THR A 9 -5.96 -5.97 16.30
C THR A 9 -6.22 -7.43 15.96
N GLN A 10 -5.65 -8.33 16.77
CA GLN A 10 -5.83 -9.77 16.62
C GLN A 10 -7.31 -10.17 16.57
N VAL A 11 -8.15 -9.49 17.37
CA VAL A 11 -9.61 -9.72 17.41
C VAL A 11 -10.25 -9.65 16.03
N LEU A 12 -9.87 -8.68 15.19
CA LEU A 12 -10.45 -8.55 13.84
C LEU A 12 -9.85 -9.57 12.86
N ILE A 13 -8.55 -9.85 12.99
CA ILE A 13 -7.84 -10.82 12.15
C ILE A 13 -8.42 -12.23 12.34
N ASP A 14 -8.71 -12.62 13.58
CA ASP A 14 -9.24 -13.95 13.91
C ASP A 14 -10.65 -14.18 13.33
N VAL A 15 -11.45 -13.10 13.18
CA VAL A 15 -12.80 -13.18 12.60
C VAL A 15 -12.74 -13.28 11.07
N PHE A 16 -11.69 -12.72 10.43
CA PHE A 16 -11.54 -12.68 8.98
C PHE A 16 -10.16 -13.20 8.52
N PRO A 17 -9.79 -14.45 8.84
CA PRO A 17 -8.49 -14.99 8.50
C PRO A 17 -8.31 -15.01 6.98
N ASP A 18 -7.23 -14.40 6.51
CA ASP A 18 -6.87 -14.27 5.08
C ASP A 18 -7.96 -13.65 4.18
N ARG A 19 -8.90 -12.91 4.78
CA ARG A 19 -9.98 -12.20 4.06
C ARG A 19 -9.87 -10.68 4.14
N MET A 20 -8.79 -10.18 4.73
CA MET A 20 -8.52 -8.76 4.88
C MET A 20 -7.34 -8.37 4.01
N ILE A 21 -7.56 -7.39 3.13
CA ILE A 21 -6.49 -6.73 2.36
C ILE A 21 -6.31 -5.28 2.77
N ASN A 22 -5.11 -4.76 2.61
CA ASN A 22 -4.76 -3.36 2.77
C ASN A 22 -4.08 -2.85 1.50
N ILE A 23 -4.22 -1.56 1.22
CA ILE A 23 -3.37 -0.85 0.26
C ILE A 23 -2.49 0.15 0.99
N HIS A 24 -1.20 0.14 0.67
CA HIS A 24 -0.18 1.00 1.29
C HIS A 24 0.58 1.79 0.21
N PRO A 25 0.80 3.11 0.38
CA PRO A 25 1.42 3.98 -0.62
C PRO A 25 2.96 3.85 -0.67
N SER A 26 3.47 2.62 -0.76
CA SER A 26 4.85 2.33 -1.12
C SER A 26 4.98 0.99 -1.84
N LEU A 27 6.14 0.76 -2.46
CA LEU A 27 6.56 -0.57 -2.88
C LEU A 27 7.16 -1.31 -1.68
N LEU A 28 6.32 -2.00 -0.90
CA LEU A 28 6.76 -2.84 0.21
C LEU A 28 7.78 -3.88 -0.30
N PRO A 29 8.84 -4.17 0.48
CA PRO A 29 9.05 -3.81 1.89
C PRO A 29 9.62 -2.41 2.14
N SER A 30 9.76 -1.56 1.12
CA SER A 30 10.27 -0.18 1.31
C SER A 30 9.24 0.68 2.04
N PHE A 31 9.69 1.47 3.02
CA PHE A 31 8.90 2.50 3.71
C PHE A 31 7.57 1.99 4.33
N PRO A 32 7.59 0.95 5.19
CA PRO A 32 6.39 0.54 5.92
C PRO A 32 5.98 1.60 6.96
N GLY A 33 4.74 1.51 7.45
CA GLY A 33 4.22 2.38 8.49
C GLY A 33 3.70 3.72 7.96
N ILE A 34 4.01 4.82 8.62
CA ILE A 34 3.41 6.13 8.29
C ILE A 34 4.33 6.96 7.39
N ARG A 35 3.73 7.90 6.64
CA ARG A 35 4.47 8.91 5.85
C ARG A 35 5.41 8.31 4.79
N ALA A 36 4.98 7.22 4.15
CA ALA A 36 5.80 6.49 3.19
C ALA A 36 6.20 7.33 1.97
N VAL A 37 5.31 8.23 1.53
CA VAL A 37 5.58 9.16 0.42
C VAL A 37 6.72 10.12 0.76
N GLU A 38 6.69 10.71 1.96
CA GLU A 38 7.75 11.61 2.41
C GLU A 38 9.06 10.88 2.65
N GLN A 39 9.00 9.63 3.14
CA GLN A 39 10.19 8.79 3.25
C GLN A 39 10.82 8.52 1.88
N ALA A 40 10.02 8.21 0.84
CA ALA A 40 10.51 8.00 -0.51
C ALA A 40 11.24 9.25 -1.06
N LEU A 41 10.65 10.43 -0.88
CA LEU A 41 11.28 11.70 -1.27
C LEU A 41 12.58 11.97 -0.50
N ALA A 42 12.59 11.75 0.81
CA ALA A 42 13.77 11.94 1.65
C ALA A 42 14.93 11.00 1.27
N HIS A 43 14.62 9.80 0.75
CA HIS A 43 15.62 8.85 0.27
C HIS A 43 16.02 9.09 -1.19
N THR A 44 15.43 10.07 -1.88
CA THR A 44 15.75 10.45 -3.26
C THR A 44 15.63 9.30 -4.27
N VAL A 45 14.76 8.32 -3.97
CA VAL A 45 14.52 7.17 -4.85
C VAL A 45 13.98 7.65 -6.20
N LYS A 46 14.23 6.88 -7.26
CA LYS A 46 13.73 7.21 -8.62
C LYS A 46 12.42 6.51 -8.97
N ILE A 47 12.05 5.51 -8.17
CA ILE A 47 10.82 4.73 -8.32
C ILE A 47 10.20 4.58 -6.93
N SER A 48 8.89 4.80 -6.85
CA SER A 48 8.03 4.50 -5.70
C SER A 48 6.79 3.76 -6.22
N GLY A 49 5.70 3.69 -5.46
CA GLY A 49 4.48 3.00 -5.88
C GLY A 49 3.52 2.74 -4.76
N CYS A 50 2.67 1.74 -4.94
CA CYS A 50 1.75 1.23 -3.93
C CYS A 50 1.70 -0.30 -3.96
N THR A 51 1.28 -0.88 -2.83
CA THR A 51 1.19 -2.33 -2.63
C THR A 51 -0.16 -2.69 -2.02
N VAL A 52 -0.85 -3.64 -2.64
CA VAL A 52 -1.97 -4.37 -2.01
C VAL A 52 -1.43 -5.65 -1.39
N HIS A 53 -1.75 -5.88 -0.13
CA HIS A 53 -1.29 -7.05 0.61
C HIS A 53 -2.35 -7.57 1.58
N LEU A 54 -2.23 -8.83 1.99
CA LEU A 54 -3.04 -9.38 3.08
C LEU A 54 -2.67 -8.73 4.42
N VAL A 55 -3.66 -8.58 5.30
CA VAL A 55 -3.44 -8.01 6.62
C VAL A 55 -2.84 -9.04 7.56
N ARG A 56 -1.85 -8.61 8.34
CA ARG A 56 -1.27 -9.32 9.47
C ARG A 56 -1.23 -8.40 10.69
N LEU A 57 -0.91 -8.96 11.85
CA LEU A 57 -0.81 -8.19 13.10
C LEU A 57 0.38 -7.22 13.10
N GLU A 58 1.50 -7.69 12.54
CA GLU A 58 2.63 -6.83 12.23
C GLU A 58 2.28 -5.97 11.01
N VAL A 59 2.61 -4.68 11.11
CA VAL A 59 2.23 -3.65 10.14
C VAL A 59 2.93 -3.92 8.82
N ASP A 60 2.16 -3.90 7.72
CA ASP A 60 2.65 -4.02 6.34
C ASP A 60 3.50 -5.27 6.05
N SER A 61 3.35 -6.35 6.83
CA SER A 61 4.18 -7.56 6.71
C SER A 61 3.49 -8.76 6.03
N GLY A 62 2.22 -8.59 5.64
CA GLY A 62 1.48 -9.70 5.04
C GLY A 62 1.86 -9.98 3.59
N PRO A 63 1.48 -11.16 3.07
CA PRO A 63 1.73 -11.53 1.68
C PRO A 63 1.26 -10.46 0.69
N ILE A 64 2.16 -10.06 -0.21
CA ILE A 64 1.89 -9.11 -1.28
C ILE A 64 1.02 -9.79 -2.34
N LEU A 65 -0.04 -9.09 -2.75
CA LEU A 65 -0.95 -9.55 -3.80
C LEU A 65 -0.62 -8.85 -5.12
N ILE A 66 -0.61 -7.52 -5.12
CA ILE A 66 -0.38 -6.70 -6.31
C ILE A 66 0.47 -5.49 -5.95
N GLN A 67 1.37 -5.07 -6.84
CA GLN A 67 2.12 -3.83 -6.74
C GLN A 67 2.02 -3.04 -8.04
N ALA A 68 2.04 -1.72 -7.93
CA ALA A 68 2.20 -0.82 -9.06
C ALA A 68 3.27 0.22 -8.76
N ALA A 69 4.20 0.40 -9.69
CA ALA A 69 5.30 1.33 -9.58
C ALA A 69 5.00 2.65 -10.30
N VAL A 70 5.55 3.74 -9.78
CA VAL A 70 5.51 5.06 -10.40
C VAL A 70 6.91 5.70 -10.36
N PRO A 71 7.28 6.51 -11.36
CA PRO A 71 8.52 7.29 -11.29
C PRO A 71 8.42 8.33 -10.17
N VAL A 72 9.57 8.74 -9.61
CA VAL A 72 9.72 9.91 -8.75
C VAL A 72 10.57 10.94 -9.51
N TYR A 73 10.00 12.11 -9.76
CA TYR A 73 10.68 13.18 -10.49
C TYR A 73 11.45 14.10 -9.54
N PRO A 74 12.53 14.77 -10.00
CA PRO A 74 13.35 15.65 -9.17
C PRO A 74 12.57 16.77 -8.46
N GLU A 75 11.53 17.29 -9.11
CA GLU A 75 10.67 18.37 -8.64
C GLU A 75 9.43 17.92 -7.88
N ASP A 76 9.30 16.61 -7.61
CA ASP A 76 8.13 16.11 -6.89
C ASP A 76 8.05 16.68 -5.47
N THR A 77 6.85 17.12 -5.12
CA THR A 77 6.43 17.35 -3.74
C THR A 77 5.77 16.08 -3.20
N ALA A 78 5.57 16.00 -1.89
CA ALA A 78 4.79 14.91 -1.30
C ALA A 78 3.39 14.82 -1.92
N ALA A 79 2.76 15.94 -2.22
CA ALA A 79 1.45 15.98 -2.85
C ALA A 79 1.47 15.45 -4.29
N SER A 80 2.43 15.86 -5.13
CA SER A 80 2.50 15.42 -6.52
C SER A 80 2.86 13.94 -6.66
N LEU A 81 3.78 13.45 -5.83
CA LEU A 81 4.10 12.02 -5.79
C LEU A 81 2.92 11.21 -5.26
N HIS A 82 2.28 11.65 -4.17
CA HIS A 82 1.13 10.94 -3.60
C HIS A 82 -0.03 10.87 -4.59
N ALA A 83 -0.35 11.95 -5.32
CA ALA A 83 -1.39 11.93 -6.33
C ALA A 83 -1.11 10.89 -7.45
N ARG A 84 0.16 10.75 -7.86
CA ARG A 84 0.58 9.74 -8.84
C ARG A 84 0.43 8.32 -8.29
N ILE A 85 0.79 8.11 -7.02
CA ILE A 85 0.60 6.84 -6.32
C ILE A 85 -0.89 6.51 -6.21
N GLN A 86 -1.73 7.45 -5.77
CA GLN A 86 -3.18 7.28 -5.62
C GLN A 86 -3.87 6.87 -6.92
N ALA A 87 -3.42 7.42 -8.05
CA ALA A 87 -3.92 6.99 -9.36
C ALA A 87 -3.70 5.50 -9.60
N GLN A 88 -2.55 4.95 -9.20
CA GLN A 88 -2.28 3.52 -9.26
C GLN A 88 -3.04 2.74 -8.18
N GLU A 89 -3.15 3.29 -6.96
CA GLU A 89 -3.88 2.66 -5.87
C GLU A 89 -5.32 2.32 -6.26
N HIS A 90 -6.02 3.27 -6.90
CA HIS A 90 -7.38 3.06 -7.40
C HIS A 90 -7.47 1.93 -8.42
N GLN A 91 -6.44 1.71 -9.25
CA GLN A 91 -6.44 0.63 -10.24
C GLN A 91 -6.22 -0.72 -9.55
N ILE A 92 -5.12 -0.83 -8.79
CA ILE A 92 -4.70 -2.13 -8.27
C ILE A 92 -5.59 -2.64 -7.13
N ILE A 93 -6.29 -1.76 -6.39
CA ILE A 93 -7.24 -2.21 -5.38
C ILE A 93 -8.47 -2.88 -6.00
N VAL A 94 -8.97 -2.36 -7.13
CA VAL A 94 -10.09 -2.97 -7.87
C VAL A 94 -9.67 -4.29 -8.48
N GLN A 95 -8.46 -4.34 -9.05
CA GLN A 95 -7.89 -5.58 -9.57
C GLN A 95 -7.76 -6.65 -8.47
N ALA A 96 -7.18 -6.31 -7.31
CA ALA A 96 -7.01 -7.24 -6.21
C ALA A 96 -8.33 -7.78 -5.67
N ILE A 97 -9.36 -6.93 -5.54
CA ILE A 97 -10.70 -7.37 -5.13
C ILE A 97 -11.30 -8.34 -6.16
N THR A 98 -11.09 -8.08 -7.45
CA THR A 98 -11.60 -8.94 -8.53
C THR A 98 -10.92 -10.31 -8.51
N GLU A 99 -9.60 -10.35 -8.37
CA GLU A 99 -8.83 -11.61 -8.33
C GLU A 99 -9.18 -12.45 -7.10
N ILE A 100 -9.36 -11.82 -5.93
CA ILE A 100 -9.73 -12.54 -4.70
C ILE A 100 -11.19 -13.01 -4.76
N GLY A 101 -12.10 -12.21 -5.32
CA GLY A 101 -13.53 -12.52 -5.38
C GLY A 101 -13.89 -13.62 -6.39
N GLN A 102 -12.97 -14.02 -7.25
CA GLN A 102 -13.14 -15.13 -8.20
C GLN A 102 -12.71 -16.49 -7.65
N ASN A 103 -12.06 -16.51 -6.48
CA ASN A 103 -11.63 -17.72 -5.76
C ASN A 103 -12.52 -17.99 -4.54
#